data_AF-A0A918TUC0-F1
#
_entry.id   AF-A0A918TUC0-F1
#
_cell.length_a   1.000
_cell.length_b   1.000
_cell.length_c   1.000
_cell.angle_alpha   90.00
_cell.angle_beta   90.00
_cell.angle_gamma   90.00
#
_symmetry.space_group_name_H-M   'P 1'
#
loop_
_entity.id
_entity.type
_entity.pdbx_description
1 polymer ?
#
loop_
_entity_poly.entity_id
_entity_poly.type
_entity_poly.pdbx_seq_one_letter_code
_entity_poly.pdbx_strand_id
1 'polypeptide(L)' 'MAAYVFLRMNGQALQAPEVEAVTHTLGLAASTLTQQDYANWLEKYCEAP' A
#
# COMPACT_ATOMS: atom_id res chain seq x y z
N MET A 1 9.73 1.53 -4.74
CA MET A 1 8.34 1.02 -4.80
C MET A 1 7.43 2.10 -5.41
N ALA A 2 6.83 1.83 -6.57
CA ALA A 2 6.01 2.81 -7.30
C ALA A 2 4.77 3.28 -6.51
N ALA A 3 4.21 2.43 -5.64
CA ALA A 3 3.06 2.77 -4.80
C ALA A 3 3.30 3.99 -3.90
N TYR A 4 4.46 4.08 -3.23
CA TYR A 4 4.79 5.26 -2.42
C TYR A 4 4.86 6.55 -3.25
N VAL A 5 5.42 6.46 -4.47
CA VAL A 5 5.52 7.61 -5.36
C VAL A 5 4.13 8.06 -5.78
N PHE A 6 3.26 7.11 -6.18
CA PHE A 6 1.87 7.39 -6.52
C PHE A 6 1.12 8.06 -5.37
N LEU A 7 1.23 7.53 -4.14
CA LEU A 7 0.56 8.11 -2.98
C LEU A 7 1.01 9.54 -2.72
N ARG A 8 2.33 9.78 -2.72
CA ARG A 8 2.87 11.14 -2.52
C ARG A 8 2.42 12.12 -3.61
N MET A 9 2.33 11.68 -4.86
CA MET A 9 1.81 12.50 -5.96
C MET A 9 0.34 12.91 -5.75
N ASN A 10 -0.41 12.10 -4.99
CA ASN A 10 -1.80 12.38 -4.64
C ASN A 10 -1.95 13.03 -3.24
N GLY A 11 -0.85 13.53 -2.66
CA GLY A 11 -0.89 14.15 -1.33
C GLY A 11 -1.25 13.17 -0.21
N GLN A 12 -0.93 11.89 -0.38
CA GLN A 12 -1.08 10.86 0.64
C GLN A 12 0.27 10.26 1.03
N ALA A 13 0.35 9.77 2.27
CA ALA A 13 1.48 9.03 2.78
C ALA A 13 1.01 7.69 3.36
N LEU A 14 1.79 6.64 3.10
CA LEU A 14 1.54 5.32 3.68
C LEU A 14 2.15 5.27 5.08
N GLN A 15 1.29 5.21 6.10
CA GLN A 15 1.62 5.12 7.52
C GLN A 15 1.53 3.68 8.02
N ALA A 16 2.16 2.75 7.31
CA ALA A 16 2.23 1.34 7.69
C ALA A 16 3.67 0.95 8.07
N PRO A 17 3.86 -0.03 8.97
CA PRO A 17 5.17 -0.64 9.18
C PRO A 17 5.76 -1.12 7.85
N GLU A 18 7.05 -0.88 7.62
CA GLU A 18 7.70 -1.24 6.35
C GLU A 18 7.59 -2.74 6.04
N VAL A 19 7.66 -3.59 7.08
CA VAL A 19 7.46 -5.04 6.95
C VAL A 19 6.07 -5.36 6.40
N GLU A 20 5.02 -4.72 6.91
CA GLU A 20 3.65 -4.91 6.39
C GLU A 20 3.54 -4.45 4.94
N ALA A 21 4.15 -3.32 4.60
CA ALA A 21 4.12 -2.80 3.24
C ALA A 21 4.82 -3.74 2.23
N VAL A 22 5.94 -4.33 2.63
CA VAL A 22 6.65 -5.34 1.83
C VAL A 22 5.79 -6.60 1.67
N THR A 23 5.21 -7.12 2.76
CA THR A 23 4.37 -8.32 2.72
C THR A 23 3.13 -8.14 1.84
N HIS A 24 2.42 -7.02 1.95
CA HIS A 24 1.24 -6.76 1.13
C HIS A 24 1.59 -6.55 -0.33
N THR A 25 2.68 -5.84 -0.63
CA THR A 25 3.13 -5.64 -2.01
C THR A 25 3.57 -6.95 -2.65
N LEU A 26 4.30 -7.78 -1.90
CA LEU A 26 4.70 -9.12 -2.34
C LEU A 26 3.48 -10.02 -2.56
N GLY A 27 2.51 -9.99 -1.65
CA GLY A 27 1.27 -10.77 -1.77
C GLY A 27 0.47 -10.40 -3.01
N LEU A 28 0.35 -9.09 -3.30
CA LEU A 28 -0.27 -8.61 -4.52
C LEU A 28 0.49 -9.09 -5.77
N ALA A 29 1.82 -8.98 -5.77
CA ALA A 29 2.65 -9.43 -6.89
C ALA A 29 2.59 -10.94 -7.12
N ALA A 30 2.45 -11.73 -6.04
CA ALA A 30 2.32 -13.18 -6.08
C ALA A 30 0.88 -13.65 -6.36
N SER A 31 -0.08 -12.74 -6.55
CA SER A 31 -1.52 -13.03 -6.66
C SER A 31 -2.11 -13.77 -5.45
N THR A 32 -1.47 -13.72 -4.29
CA THR A 32 -1.99 -14.27 -3.04
C THR A 32 -2.89 -13.29 -2.28
N LEU A 33 -2.78 -12.00 -2.61
CA LEU A 33 -3.75 -10.97 -2.27
C LEU A 33 -4.43 -10.46 -3.53
N THR A 34 -5.73 -10.16 -3.43
CA THR A 34 -6.42 -9.49 -4.52
C THR A 34 -6.10 -7.99 -4.53
N GLN A 35 -6.38 -7.32 -5.64
CA GLN A 35 -6.30 -5.85 -5.71
C GLN A 35 -7.25 -5.19 -4.71
N GLN A 36 -8.42 -5.79 -4.46
CA GLN A 36 -9.38 -5.30 -3.48
C GLN A 36 -8.82 -5.39 -2.06
N ASP A 37 -8.17 -6.50 -1.71
CA ASP A 37 -7.55 -6.67 -0.39
C ASP A 37 -6.42 -5.65 -0.18
N TYR A 38 -5.60 -5.44 -1.22
CA TYR A 38 -4.55 -4.45 -1.19
C TYR A 38 -5.10 -3.01 -1.09
N ALA A 39 -6.18 -2.71 -1.80
CA ALA A 39 -6.86 -1.41 -1.71
C ALA A 39 -7.45 -1.16 -0.32
N ASN A 40 -8.14 -2.14 0.26
CA ASN A 40 -8.68 -2.06 1.63
C ASN A 40 -7.55 -1.83 2.65
N TRP A 41 -6.39 -2.48 2.45
CA TRP A 41 -5.21 -2.23 3.28
C TRP A 41 -4.67 -0.81 3.11
N LEU A 42 -4.57 -0.31 1.87
CA LEU A 42 -4.17 1.07 1.61
C LEU A 42 -5.13 2.07 2.27
N GLU A 43 -6.45 1.89 2.20
CA GLU A 43 -7.41 2.79 2.84
C GLU A 43 -7.24 2.88 4.36
N LYS A 44 -6.79 1.79 4.99
CA LYS A 44 -6.53 1.76 6.44
C LYS A 44 -5.28 2.54 6.85
N TYR A 45 -4.26 2.58 6.00
CA TYR A 45 -2.93 3.09 6.35
C TYR A 45 -2.48 4.29 5.52
N CYS A 46 -3.21 4.69 4.48
CA CYS A 46 -2.93 5.89 3.71
C CYS A 46 -3.69 7.07 4.30
N GLU A 47 -2.93 8.04 4.81
CA GLU A 47 -3.48 9.26 5.37
C GLU A 47 -2.92 10.49 4.63
N ALA A 48 -3.59 11.64 4.78
CA ALA A 48 -2.99 12.90 4.39
C ALA A 48 -1.76 13.17 5.29
N PRO A 49 -0.66 13.71 4.74
CA PRO A 49 0.58 13.95 5.49
C PRO A 49 0.42 15.01 6.58
#